data_AF-A0A8X6NYN3-F1
#
_entry.id   AF-A0A8X6NYN3-F1
#
_cell.length_a   1.000
_cell.length_b   1.000
_cell.length_c   1.000
_cell.angle_alpha   90.00
_cell.angle_beta   90.00
_cell.angle_gamma   90.00
#
_symmetry.space_group_name_H-M   'P 1'
#
loop_
_entity.id
_entity.type
_entity.pdbx_description
1 polymer ?
#
loop_
_entity_poly.entity_id
_entity_poly.type
_entity_poly.pdbx_seq_one_letter_code
_entity_poly.pdbx_strand_id
1 'polypeptide(L)'
;PLKPFIITKDAIQKQVFGLGYPSIPVMTIDDFYRQKFQKMVEEQKQNRKGQSLQDSAFAGTGLNKEAEDIHNEELLEKDDPITLMKARQWDDWKDENPRGSGNRYNKG
;
A
#
# COMPACT_ATOMS: atom_id res chain seq x y z
N PRO A 1 -24.53 9.24 -0.27
CA PRO A 1 -24.88 9.33 -1.71
C PRO A 1 -23.96 10.35 -2.39
N LEU A 2 -23.44 10.04 -3.58
CA LEU A 2 -22.59 10.98 -4.33
C LEU A 2 -23.46 12.11 -4.90
N LYS A 3 -23.05 13.37 -4.67
CA LYS A 3 -23.76 14.54 -5.22
C LYS A 3 -23.37 14.75 -6.68
N PRO A 4 -24.32 14.91 -7.61
CA PRO A 4 -24.00 15.22 -9.00
C PRO A 4 -23.45 16.64 -9.13
N PHE A 5 -22.62 16.85 -10.16
CA PHE A 5 -22.03 18.15 -10.51
C PHE A 5 -21.91 18.27 -12.03
N ILE A 6 -21.84 19.51 -12.53
CA ILE A 6 -21.77 19.79 -13.97
C ILE A 6 -20.33 20.13 -14.35
N ILE A 7 -19.84 19.53 -15.43
CA ILE A 7 -18.54 19.87 -16.04
C ILE A 7 -18.81 20.67 -17.31
N THR A 8 -18.18 21.85 -17.40
CA THR A 8 -18.35 22.81 -18.51
C THR A 8 -17.05 22.94 -19.30
N LYS A 9 -17.16 23.27 -20.59
CA LYS A 9 -15.97 23.48 -21.43
C LYS A 9 -15.30 24.81 -21.09
N ASP A 10 -16.08 25.88 -21.04
CA ASP A 10 -15.59 27.26 -20.92
C ASP A 10 -15.96 27.90 -19.57
N ALA A 11 -15.16 28.85 -19.12
CA ALA A 11 -15.40 29.60 -17.88
C ALA A 11 -16.70 30.42 -17.92
N ILE A 12 -17.10 30.91 -19.11
CA ILE A 12 -18.35 31.65 -19.30
C ILE A 12 -19.55 30.73 -19.02
N GLN A 13 -19.53 29.50 -19.54
CA GLN A 13 -20.59 28.52 -19.27
C GLN A 13 -20.70 28.18 -17.79
N LYS A 14 -19.55 28.06 -17.10
CA LYS A 14 -19.52 27.88 -15.63
C LYS A 14 -20.23 29.02 -14.90
N GLN A 15 -20.02 30.27 -15.30
CA GLN A 15 -20.70 31.43 -14.71
C GLN A 15 -22.21 31.42 -14.99
N VAL A 16 -22.61 31.18 -16.24
CA VAL A 16 -24.03 31.15 -16.61
C VAL A 16 -24.77 30.03 -15.87
N PHE A 17 -24.24 28.80 -15.88
CA PHE A 17 -24.86 27.69 -15.16
C PHE A 17 -24.81 27.86 -13.64
N GLY A 18 -23.75 28.48 -13.10
CA GLY A 18 -23.66 28.80 -11.68
C GLY A 18 -24.73 29.80 -11.21
N LEU A 19 -25.06 30.78 -12.06
CA LEU A 19 -26.14 31.75 -11.78
C LEU A 19 -27.53 31.13 -11.98
N GLY A 20 -27.69 30.25 -12.98
CA GLY A 20 -28.96 29.57 -13.27
C GLY A 20 -29.32 28.44 -12.31
N TYR A 21 -28.32 27.74 -11.76
CA TYR A 21 -28.49 26.61 -10.85
C TYR A 21 -27.53 26.71 -9.64
N PRO A 22 -27.74 27.67 -8.72
CA PRO A 22 -26.81 27.94 -7.61
C PRO A 22 -26.69 26.78 -6.60
N SER A 23 -27.67 25.87 -6.58
CA SER A 23 -27.65 24.67 -5.73
C SER A 23 -26.80 23.53 -6.28
N ILE A 24 -26.39 23.59 -7.55
CA ILE A 24 -25.63 22.54 -8.23
C ILE A 24 -24.19 23.01 -8.43
N PRO A 25 -23.19 22.28 -7.93
CA PRO A 25 -21.80 22.63 -8.17
C PRO A 25 -21.43 22.51 -9.65
N VAL A 26 -20.75 23.53 -10.17
CA VAL A 26 -20.27 23.59 -11.56
C VAL A 26 -18.76 23.80 -11.59
N MET A 27 -18.05 23.04 -12.41
CA MET A 27 -16.61 23.19 -12.64
C MET A 27 -16.28 23.13 -14.13
N THR A 28 -15.09 23.60 -14.51
CA THR A 28 -14.61 23.43 -15.90
C THR A 28 -13.91 22.09 -16.08
N ILE A 29 -13.73 21.67 -17.33
CA ILE A 29 -12.91 20.49 -17.67
C ILE A 29 -11.48 20.66 -17.13
N ASP A 30 -10.89 21.85 -17.26
CA ASP A 30 -9.54 22.14 -16.79
C ASP A 30 -9.43 22.05 -15.25
N ASP A 31 -10.38 22.64 -14.52
CA ASP A 31 -10.45 22.54 -13.06
C ASP A 31 -10.55 21.07 -12.61
N PHE A 32 -11.37 20.29 -13.31
CA PHE A 32 -11.57 18.87 -13.04
C PHE A 32 -10.28 18.07 -13.24
N TYR A 33 -9.58 18.28 -14.36
CA TYR A 33 -8.31 17.61 -14.63
C TYR A 33 -7.24 17.98 -13.60
N ARG A 34 -7.13 19.25 -13.21
CA ARG A 34 -6.19 19.69 -12.17
C ARG A 34 -6.46 18.96 -10.84
N GLN A 35 -7.72 18.92 -10.41
CA GLN A 35 -8.10 18.24 -9.17
C GLN A 35 -7.86 16.73 -9.23
N LYS A 36 -8.25 16.08 -10.34
CA LYS A 36 -8.05 14.64 -10.52
C LYS A 36 -6.58 14.26 -10.61
N PHE A 37 -5.79 15.03 -11.33
CA PHE A 37 -4.36 14.79 -11.47
C PHE A 37 -3.64 14.93 -10.12
N GLN A 38 -3.93 15.97 -9.35
CA GLN A 38 -3.36 16.15 -8.01
C GLN A 38 -3.68 14.96 -7.10
N LYS A 39 -4.96 14.53 -7.05
CA LYS A 39 -5.37 13.36 -6.27
C LYS A 39 -4.67 12.09 -6.74
N MET A 40 -4.59 11.86 -8.05
CA MET A 40 -3.90 10.70 -8.60
C MET A 40 -2.41 10.67 -8.21
N VAL A 41 -1.72 11.82 -8.25
CA VAL A 41 -0.32 11.93 -7.83
C VAL A 41 -0.17 11.68 -6.32
N GLU A 42 -1.09 12.18 -5.51
CA GLU A 42 -1.12 11.93 -4.05
C GLU A 42 -1.38 10.45 -3.73
N GLU A 43 -2.36 9.84 -4.39
CA GLU A 43 -2.69 8.42 -4.28
C GLU A 43 -1.52 7.55 -4.75
N GLN A 44 -0.85 7.91 -5.84
CA GLN A 44 0.38 7.23 -6.28
C GLN A 44 1.49 7.37 -5.23
N LYS A 45 1.71 8.55 -4.65
CA LYS A 45 2.69 8.74 -3.57
C LYS A 45 2.34 7.90 -2.33
N GLN A 46 1.06 7.75 -2.00
CA GLN A 46 0.60 6.93 -0.89
C GLN A 46 0.72 5.43 -1.20
N ASN A 47 0.36 4.98 -2.40
CA ASN A 47 0.46 3.59 -2.84
C ASN A 47 1.92 3.13 -3.06
N ARG A 48 2.85 4.04 -3.35
CA ARG A 48 4.29 3.75 -3.34
C ARG A 48 4.86 3.44 -1.95
N LYS A 49 4.06 3.54 -0.88
CA LYS A 49 4.44 2.99 0.44
C LYS A 49 4.36 1.46 0.51
N GLY A 50 3.71 0.82 -0.46
CA GLY A 50 3.94 -0.59 -0.75
C GLY A 50 5.23 -0.70 -1.54
N GLN A 51 6.35 -0.96 -0.86
CA GLN A 51 7.63 -1.26 -1.52
C GLN A 51 7.44 -2.50 -2.38
N SER A 52 7.18 -2.32 -3.68
CA SER A 52 7.25 -3.45 -4.61
C SER A 52 8.70 -3.95 -4.62
N LEU A 53 8.90 -5.26 -4.76
CA LEU A 53 10.24 -5.85 -4.78
C LEU A 53 11.11 -5.21 -5.89
N GLN A 54 10.46 -4.80 -7.00
CA GLN A 54 11.09 -4.11 -8.12
C GLN A 54 11.54 -2.68 -7.75
N ASP A 55 10.70 -1.93 -7.01
CA ASP A 55 11.06 -0.59 -6.54
C ASP A 55 12.22 -0.64 -5.53
N SER A 56 12.23 -1.64 -4.64
CA SER A 56 13.34 -1.84 -3.68
C SER A 56 14.65 -2.23 -4.37
N ALA A 57 14.59 -3.04 -5.42
CA ALA A 57 15.75 -3.38 -6.23
C ALA A 57 16.31 -2.14 -6.95
N PHE A 58 15.44 -1.29 -7.50
CA PHE A 58 15.85 -0.05 -8.16
C PHE A 58 16.36 1.02 -7.18
N ALA A 59 15.78 1.09 -5.98
CA ALA A 59 16.18 2.03 -4.93
C ALA A 59 17.47 1.62 -4.17
N GLY A 60 18.05 0.45 -4.48
CA GLY A 60 19.24 -0.06 -3.81
C GLY A 60 19.03 -0.45 -2.34
N THR A 61 17.78 -0.46 -1.85
CA THR A 61 17.46 -0.84 -0.46
C THR A 61 17.56 -2.35 -0.23
N GLY A 62 17.60 -3.16 -1.29
CA GLY A 62 17.86 -4.61 -1.22
C GLY A 62 19.25 -4.99 -0.71
N LEU A 63 20.22 -4.06 -0.72
CA LEU A 63 21.62 -4.34 -0.36
C LEU A 63 21.82 -4.63 1.13
N ASN A 64 20.99 -4.08 2.01
CA ASN A 64 21.09 -4.34 3.46
C ASN A 64 20.64 -5.76 3.83
N LYS A 65 19.74 -6.34 3.03
CA LYS A 65 19.22 -7.68 3.28
C LYS A 65 20.29 -8.74 3.01
N GLU A 66 21.10 -8.56 1.98
CA GLU A 66 22.20 -9.47 1.67
C GLU A 66 23.23 -9.53 2.81
N ALA A 67 23.56 -8.40 3.44
CA ALA A 67 24.48 -8.37 4.57
C ALA A 67 23.91 -9.07 5.83
N GLU A 68 22.62 -8.88 6.10
CA GLU A 68 21.93 -9.58 7.20
C GLU A 68 21.83 -11.08 6.94
N ASP A 69 21.51 -11.48 5.70
CA ASP A 69 21.43 -12.89 5.29
C ASP A 69 22.79 -13.58 5.44
N ILE A 70 23.89 -12.96 4.97
CA ILE A 70 25.27 -13.47 5.14
C ILE A 70 25.63 -13.66 6.61
N HIS A 71 25.33 -12.67 7.47
CA HIS A 71 25.62 -12.75 8.89
C HIS A 71 24.82 -13.88 9.59
N ASN A 72 23.55 -14.05 9.20
CA ASN A 72 22.73 -15.13 9.72
C ASN A 72 23.23 -16.51 9.27
N GLU A 73 23.67 -16.65 8.02
CA GLU A 73 24.30 -17.88 7.51
C GLU A 73 25.57 -18.24 8.30
N GLU A 74 26.44 -17.26 8.56
CA GLU A 74 27.66 -17.49 9.35
C GLU A 74 27.37 -17.95 10.78
N LEU A 75 26.33 -17.39 11.42
CA LEU A 75 25.90 -17.81 12.76
C LEU A 75 25.29 -19.22 12.77
N LEU A 76 24.66 -19.64 11.68
CA LEU A 76 24.15 -21.00 11.52
C LEU A 76 25.29 -21.99 11.30
N GLU A 77 26.27 -21.68 10.46
CA GLU A 77 27.45 -22.54 10.23
C GLU A 77 28.29 -22.73 11.49
N LYS A 78 28.33 -21.72 12.36
CA LYS A 78 29.08 -21.76 13.63
C LYS A 78 28.32 -22.44 14.77
N ASP A 79 27.11 -22.96 14.53
CA ASP A 79 26.25 -23.56 15.56
C ASP A 79 26.10 -22.64 16.79
N ASP A 80 25.88 -21.34 16.57
CA ASP A 80 25.73 -20.38 17.67
C ASP A 80 24.57 -20.81 18.61
N PRO A 81 24.78 -20.88 19.94
CA PRO A 81 23.79 -21.42 20.86
C PRO A 81 22.47 -20.64 20.85
N ILE A 82 22.49 -19.34 20.52
CA ILE A 82 21.30 -18.50 20.48
C ILE A 82 20.48 -18.79 19.23
N THR A 83 21.13 -18.91 18.07
CA THR A 83 20.44 -19.23 16.81
C THR A 83 19.81 -20.63 16.86
N LEU A 84 20.51 -21.62 17.41
CA LEU A 84 19.98 -22.97 17.60
C LEU A 84 18.81 -23.01 18.59
N MET A 85 18.91 -22.28 19.70
CA MET A 85 17.81 -22.18 20.67
C MET A 85 16.56 -21.57 20.02
N LYS A 86 16.74 -20.50 19.24
CA LYS A 86 15.64 -19.84 18.53
C LYS A 86 15.01 -20.75 17.47
N ALA A 87 15.81 -21.52 16.74
CA ALA A 87 15.32 -22.49 15.76
C ALA A 87 14.47 -23.58 16.43
N ARG A 88 14.93 -24.14 17.55
CA ARG A 88 14.17 -25.14 18.32
C ARG A 88 12.84 -24.58 18.86
N GLN A 89 12.87 -23.38 19.43
CA GLN A 89 11.66 -22.71 19.90
C GLN A 89 10.65 -22.47 18.78
N TRP A 90 11.15 -22.21 17.57
CA TRP A 90 10.29 -22.04 16.41
C TRP A 90 9.63 -23.37 16.02
N ASP A 91 10.37 -24.47 16.03
CA ASP A 91 9.82 -25.81 15.78
C ASP A 91 8.76 -26.19 16.85
N ASP A 92 9.06 -26.01 18.14
CA ASP A 92 8.10 -26.26 19.23
C ASP A 92 6.80 -25.46 19.02
N TRP A 93 6.91 -24.18 18.68
CA TRP A 93 5.74 -23.34 18.39
C TRP A 93 4.96 -23.82 17.16
N LYS A 94 5.64 -24.28 16.10
CA LYS A 94 5.00 -24.80 14.89
C LYS A 94 4.24 -26.09 15.14
N ASP A 95 4.75 -26.94 16.02
CA ASP A 95 4.10 -28.18 16.44
C ASP A 95 2.84 -27.89 17.28
N GLU A 96 2.90 -26.90 18.17
CA GLU A 96 1.73 -26.41 18.92
C GLU A 96 0.71 -25.66 18.04
N ASN A 97 1.16 -25.09 16.91
CA ASN A 97 0.35 -24.27 16.00
C ASN A 97 0.29 -24.87 14.59
N PRO A 98 -0.34 -26.05 14.42
CA PRO A 98 -0.43 -26.71 13.13
C PRO A 98 -1.23 -25.86 12.16
N ARG A 99 -0.84 -25.90 10.89
CA ARG A 99 -1.49 -25.13 9.83
C ARG A 99 -2.99 -25.41 9.80
N GLY A 100 -3.80 -24.35 9.89
CA GLY A 100 -5.26 -24.47 9.91
C GLY A 100 -5.87 -24.79 11.27
N SER A 101 -5.12 -24.71 12.38
CA SER A 101 -5.66 -24.79 13.75
C SER A 101 -6.71 -23.71 14.05
N GLY A 102 -6.53 -22.49 13.55
CA GLY A 102 -7.42 -21.35 13.83
C GLY A 102 -8.75 -21.34 13.07
N ASN A 103 -8.88 -22.05 11.95
CA ASN A 103 -10.10 -22.07 11.13
C ASN A 103 -10.95 -23.33 11.35
N ARG A 104 -10.90 -23.89 12.58
CA ARG A 104 -11.65 -25.10 12.97
C ARG A 104 -12.96 -24.78 13.71
N TYR A 105 -13.10 -23.57 14.25
CA TYR A 105 -14.34 -23.08 14.86
C TYR A 105 -15.19 -22.42 13.77
N ASN A 106 -16.01 -23.23 13.09
CA ASN A 106 -17.18 -22.90 12.24
C ASN A 106 -17.37 -24.06 11.24
N LYS A 107 -17.52 -25.27 11.77
CA LYS A 107 -17.99 -26.46 11.05
C LYS A 107 -19.40 -26.78 11.58
N GLY A 108 -20.38 -25.98 11.18
CA GLY A 108 -21.78 -26.10 11.64
C GLY A 108 -22.36 -24.76 12.02
#